data_AF-A0A8J8EHJ6-F1
#
_entry.id   AF-A0A8J8EHJ6-F1
#
_cell.length_a   1.000
_cell.length_b   1.000
_cell.length_c   1.000
_cell.angle_alpha   90.00
_cell.angle_beta   90.00
_cell.angle_gamma   90.00
#
_symmetry.space_group_name_H-M   'P 1'
#
loop_
_entity.id
_entity.type
_entity.pdbx_description
1 polymer ?
#
loop_
_entity_poly.entity_id
_entity_poly.type
_entity_poly.pdbx_seq_one_letter_code
_entity_poly.pdbx_strand_id
1 'polypeptide(L)'
;MSELKNAKLLGGVGAILTLVGLGFVGFILKLFAVKDIAEATGRGEIFSKYLWAAILNIVAALILVASLWGVMFAMGSSESPEAIIGAMGIGGIIAAIIMFVGVWFMKQSYDMISEETGVGTFHTTALLYLAGAILIPIGLGLVILLVAAILEIVAFFSLPEELAKPDEGPVPVSLEE
;
A
#
# COMPACT_ATOMS: atom_id res chain seq x y z
N MET A 1 -25.12 0.93 -3.37
CA MET A 1 -24.23 0.05 -2.58
C MET A 1 -23.49 0.95 -1.62
N SER A 2 -23.31 0.57 -0.36
CA SER A 2 -22.46 1.34 0.55
C SER A 2 -21.03 1.34 -0.01
N GLU A 3 -20.38 2.51 -0.04
CA GLU A 3 -19.02 2.69 -0.58
C GLU A 3 -18.03 1.71 0.06
N LEU A 4 -18.17 1.45 1.37
CA LEU A 4 -17.39 0.46 2.10
C LEU A 4 -17.53 -0.99 1.63
N LYS A 5 -18.74 -1.41 1.26
CA LYS A 5 -18.94 -2.76 0.70
C LYS A 5 -18.21 -2.92 -0.62
N ASN A 6 -18.21 -1.88 -1.45
CA ASN A 6 -17.47 -1.87 -2.70
C ASN A 6 -15.96 -1.88 -2.45
N ALA A 7 -15.49 -1.07 -1.50
CA ALA A 7 -14.09 -1.06 -1.07
C ALA A 7 -13.60 -2.43 -0.59
N LYS A 8 -14.40 -3.13 0.21
CA LYS A 8 -14.11 -4.49 0.67
C LYS A 8 -13.89 -5.46 -0.49
N LEU A 9 -14.78 -5.45 -1.47
CA LEU A 9 -14.70 -6.33 -2.64
C LEU A 9 -13.52 -5.95 -3.55
N LEU A 10 -13.42 -4.68 -3.94
CA LEU A 10 -12.36 -4.17 -4.82
C LEU A 10 -10.98 -4.35 -4.18
N GLY A 11 -10.86 -4.05 -2.88
CA GLY A 11 -9.59 -4.13 -2.16
C GLY A 11 -9.16 -5.57 -1.93
N GLY A 12 -10.08 -6.44 -1.49
CA GLY A 12 -9.79 -7.86 -1.27
C GLY A 12 -9.44 -8.59 -2.57
N VAL A 13 -10.26 -8.43 -3.62
CA VAL A 13 -9.97 -8.98 -4.95
C VAL A 13 -8.69 -8.38 -5.51
N GLY A 14 -8.49 -7.07 -5.36
CA GLY A 14 -7.28 -6.37 -5.77
C GLY A 14 -6.02 -6.94 -5.13
N ALA A 15 -6.03 -7.15 -3.82
CA ALA A 15 -4.91 -7.74 -3.08
C ALA A 15 -4.64 -9.19 -3.52
N ILE A 16 -5.67 -10.01 -3.73
CA ILE A 16 -5.53 -11.37 -4.28
C ILE A 16 -4.89 -11.33 -5.67
N LEU A 17 -5.39 -10.48 -6.57
CA LEU A 17 -4.86 -10.33 -7.92
C LEU A 17 -3.40 -9.91 -7.90
N THR A 18 -3.03 -8.98 -7.01
CA THR A 18 -1.63 -8.58 -6.83
C THR A 18 -0.77 -9.78 -6.38
N LEU A 19 -1.26 -10.59 -5.45
CA LEU A 19 -0.52 -11.75 -4.93
C LEU A 19 -0.30 -12.86 -5.97
N VAL A 20 -1.31 -13.15 -6.83
CA VAL A 20 -1.22 -14.22 -7.84
C VAL A 20 -0.48 -13.81 -9.12
N GLY A 21 0.07 -12.60 -9.17
CA GLY A 21 0.87 -12.10 -10.30
C GLY A 21 0.12 -11.21 -11.29
N LEU A 22 -1.16 -10.90 -11.05
CA LEU A 22 -1.93 -9.90 -11.82
C LEU A 22 -1.77 -8.50 -11.18
N GLY A 23 -0.52 -8.15 -10.92
CA GLY A 23 -0.08 -6.98 -10.14
C GLY A 23 -0.74 -5.67 -10.55
N PHE A 24 -0.77 -5.36 -11.84
CA PHE A 24 -1.28 -4.09 -12.34
C PHE A 24 -2.79 -3.94 -12.13
N VAL A 25 -3.58 -4.95 -12.54
CA VAL A 25 -5.04 -4.92 -12.35
C VAL A 25 -5.36 -4.89 -10.86
N GLY A 26 -4.70 -5.73 -10.07
CA GLY A 26 -4.87 -5.74 -8.61
C GLY A 26 -4.56 -4.39 -7.97
N PHE A 27 -3.47 -3.74 -8.39
CA PHE A 27 -3.08 -2.42 -7.91
C PHE A 27 -4.13 -1.34 -8.22
N ILE A 28 -4.69 -1.32 -9.43
CA ILE A 28 -5.76 -0.38 -9.80
C ILE A 28 -7.02 -0.62 -8.95
N LEU A 29 -7.40 -1.87 -8.70
CA LEU A 29 -8.54 -2.16 -7.82
C LEU A 29 -8.30 -1.68 -6.38
N LYS A 30 -7.07 -1.84 -5.87
CA LYS A 30 -6.70 -1.30 -4.55
C LYS A 30 -6.79 0.22 -4.48
N LEU A 31 -6.41 0.93 -5.56
CA LEU A 31 -6.60 2.39 -5.64
C LEU A 31 -8.08 2.76 -5.52
N PHE A 32 -8.97 2.08 -6.25
CA PHE A 32 -10.41 2.32 -6.13
C PHE A 32 -10.95 1.94 -4.75
N ALA A 33 -10.47 0.85 -4.16
CA ALA A 33 -10.88 0.47 -2.82
C ALA A 33 -10.55 1.54 -1.78
N VAL A 34 -9.33 2.08 -1.81
CA VAL A 34 -8.93 3.15 -0.89
C VAL A 34 -9.66 4.46 -1.18
N LYS A 35 -9.99 4.74 -2.46
CA LYS A 35 -10.85 5.86 -2.84
C LYS A 35 -12.23 5.74 -2.21
N ASP A 36 -12.87 4.58 -2.34
CA ASP A 36 -14.19 4.31 -1.79
C ASP A 36 -14.19 4.40 -0.25
N ILE A 37 -13.11 3.97 0.43
CA ILE A 37 -12.95 4.16 1.89
C ILE A 37 -12.85 5.66 2.24
N ALA A 38 -12.07 6.42 1.48
CA ALA A 38 -11.90 7.85 1.72
C ALA A 38 -13.22 8.63 1.54
N GLU A 39 -14.05 8.22 0.56
CA GLU A 39 -15.39 8.76 0.34
C GLU A 39 -16.33 8.37 1.50
N ALA A 40 -16.32 7.10 1.89
CA ALA A 40 -17.20 6.59 2.94
C ALA A 40 -16.93 7.23 4.31
N THR A 41 -15.66 7.52 4.59
CA THR A 41 -15.20 8.13 5.85
C THR A 41 -15.21 9.65 5.81
N GLY A 42 -15.47 10.28 4.66
CA GLY A 42 -15.34 11.73 4.47
C GLY A 42 -13.90 12.24 4.62
N ARG A 43 -12.90 11.34 4.66
CA ARG A 43 -11.47 11.65 4.90
C ARG A 43 -10.66 11.49 3.62
N GLY A 44 -10.77 12.48 2.73
CA GLY A 44 -10.07 12.49 1.43
C GLY A 44 -8.53 12.36 1.51
N GLU A 45 -7.94 12.68 2.66
CA GLU A 45 -6.50 12.51 2.93
C GLU A 45 -6.06 11.03 2.83
N ILE A 46 -6.95 10.08 3.14
CA ILE A 46 -6.70 8.63 3.03
C ILE A 46 -6.29 8.27 1.60
N PHE A 47 -7.10 8.70 0.63
CA PHE A 47 -6.82 8.42 -0.77
C PHE A 47 -5.63 9.23 -1.28
N SER A 48 -5.50 10.51 -0.91
CA SER A 48 -4.38 11.35 -1.34
C SER A 48 -3.02 10.76 -0.94
N LYS A 49 -2.87 10.31 0.30
CA LYS A 49 -1.62 9.67 0.77
C LYS A 49 -1.36 8.34 0.06
N TYR A 50 -2.38 7.51 -0.13
CA TYR A 50 -2.22 6.25 -0.85
C TYR A 50 -1.88 6.47 -2.33
N LEU A 51 -2.45 7.49 -2.97
CA LEU A 51 -2.13 7.88 -4.34
C LEU A 51 -0.70 8.39 -4.46
N TRP A 52 -0.21 9.17 -3.49
CA TRP A 52 1.20 9.57 -3.44
C TRP A 52 2.12 8.37 -3.29
N ALA A 53 1.78 7.41 -2.42
CA ALA A 53 2.52 6.17 -2.31
C ALA A 53 2.57 5.39 -3.64
N ALA A 54 1.45 5.32 -4.35
CA ALA A 54 1.33 4.70 -5.67
C ALA A 54 2.23 5.38 -6.71
N ILE A 55 2.16 6.72 -6.82
CA ILE A 55 2.97 7.50 -7.76
C ILE A 55 4.46 7.33 -7.47
N LEU A 56 4.87 7.43 -6.21
CA LEU A 56 6.27 7.28 -5.81
C LEU A 56 6.81 5.89 -6.14
N ASN A 57 6.02 4.83 -5.91
CA ASN A 57 6.43 3.46 -6.28
C ASN A 57 6.56 3.29 -7.79
N ILE A 58 5.66 3.86 -8.60
CA ILE A 58 5.76 3.84 -10.06
C ILE A 58 7.03 4.56 -10.53
N VAL A 59 7.29 5.76 -10.00
CA VAL A 59 8.50 6.53 -10.32
C VAL A 59 9.77 5.75 -9.95
N ALA A 60 9.82 5.16 -8.75
CA ALA A 60 10.96 4.36 -8.33
C ALA A 60 11.16 3.13 -9.20
N ALA A 61 10.08 2.44 -9.59
CA ALA A 61 10.14 1.29 -10.48
C ALA A 61 10.71 1.67 -11.86
N LEU A 62 10.32 2.83 -12.41
CA LEU A 62 10.87 3.33 -13.67
C LEU A 62 12.37 3.65 -13.57
N ILE A 63 12.80 4.24 -12.45
CA ILE A 63 14.23 4.50 -12.18
C ILE A 63 15.01 3.18 -12.08
N LEU A 64 14.48 2.17 -11.39
CA LEU A 64 15.12 0.85 -11.32
C LEU A 64 15.23 0.20 -12.69
N VAL A 65 14.16 0.22 -13.49
CA VAL A 65 14.17 -0.32 -14.86
C VAL A 65 15.24 0.40 -15.66
N ALA A 66 15.26 1.74 -15.69
CA ALA A 66 16.28 2.52 -16.39
C ALA A 66 17.71 2.20 -15.92
N SER A 67 17.91 1.98 -14.61
CA SER A 67 19.20 1.59 -14.03
C SER A 67 19.64 0.21 -14.53
N LEU A 68 18.71 -0.76 -14.61
CA LEU A 68 18.99 -2.09 -15.16
C LEU A 68 19.37 -2.04 -16.64
N TRP A 69 18.69 -1.21 -17.44
CA TRP A 69 19.08 -0.98 -18.84
C TRP A 69 20.48 -0.36 -18.94
N GLY A 70 20.80 0.59 -18.06
CA GLY A 70 22.13 1.20 -17.97
C GLY A 70 23.22 0.17 -17.65
N VAL A 71 22.96 -0.74 -16.71
CA VAL A 71 23.87 -1.86 -16.39
C VAL A 71 24.07 -2.78 -17.60
N MET A 72 23.00 -3.18 -18.27
CA MET A 72 23.08 -4.04 -19.46
C MET A 72 23.88 -3.38 -20.59
N PHE A 73 23.68 -2.08 -20.80
CA PHE A 73 24.46 -1.32 -21.79
C PHE A 73 25.94 -1.22 -21.39
N ALA A 74 26.24 -0.96 -20.11
CA ALA A 74 27.61 -0.91 -19.60
C ALA A 74 28.33 -2.25 -19.79
N MET A 75 27.68 -3.38 -19.49
CA MET A 75 28.24 -4.71 -19.71
C MET A 75 28.51 -5.01 -21.20
N GLY A 76 27.72 -4.47 -22.12
CA GLY A 76 27.89 -4.67 -23.56
C GLY A 76 28.88 -3.71 -24.23
N SER A 77 29.24 -2.60 -23.58
CA SER A 77 30.06 -1.52 -24.17
C SER A 77 31.38 -1.27 -23.43
N SER A 78 31.50 -1.72 -22.19
CA SER A 78 32.67 -1.50 -21.33
C SER A 78 32.98 -2.74 -20.48
N GLU A 79 34.26 -3.11 -20.38
CA GLU A 79 34.69 -4.19 -19.47
C GLU A 79 35.08 -3.68 -18.08
N SER A 80 34.90 -2.38 -17.80
CA SER A 80 35.26 -1.78 -16.51
C SER A 80 34.21 -2.12 -15.44
N PRO A 81 34.60 -2.86 -14.37
CA PRO A 81 33.69 -3.18 -13.27
C PRO A 81 33.10 -1.94 -12.59
N GLU A 82 33.82 -0.82 -12.61
CA GLU A 82 33.41 0.45 -12.01
C GLU A 82 32.19 1.06 -12.71
N ALA A 83 32.07 0.92 -14.03
CA ALA A 83 30.93 1.44 -14.79
C ALA A 83 29.65 0.65 -14.47
N ILE A 84 29.78 -0.67 -14.31
CA ILE A 84 28.67 -1.58 -13.94
C ILE A 84 28.20 -1.26 -12.51
N ILE A 85 29.12 -1.12 -11.56
CA ILE A 85 28.82 -0.80 -10.16
C ILE A 85 28.22 0.61 -10.04
N GLY A 86 28.74 1.59 -10.77
CA GLY A 86 28.24 2.97 -10.77
C GLY A 86 26.80 3.07 -11.29
N ALA A 87 26.48 2.37 -12.39
CA ALA A 87 25.14 2.36 -12.98
C ALA A 87 24.08 1.74 -12.06
N MET A 88 24.42 0.63 -11.38
CA MET A 88 23.48 -0.02 -10.46
C MET A 88 23.37 0.71 -9.11
N GLY A 89 24.49 1.25 -8.62
CA GLY A 89 24.59 1.84 -7.27
C GLY A 89 23.79 3.13 -7.13
N ILE A 90 23.97 4.11 -8.03
CA ILE A 90 23.36 5.43 -7.87
C ILE A 90 21.84 5.35 -8.09
N GLY A 91 21.41 4.75 -9.20
CA GLY A 91 19.99 4.62 -9.51
C GLY A 91 19.24 3.73 -8.53
N GLY A 92 19.88 2.64 -8.06
CA GLY A 92 19.33 1.77 -7.03
C GLY A 92 19.11 2.48 -5.69
N ILE A 93 20.09 3.28 -5.24
CA ILE A 93 19.96 4.06 -3.99
C ILE A 93 18.85 5.10 -4.10
N ILE A 94 18.79 5.85 -5.20
CA ILE A 94 17.74 6.86 -5.42
C ILE A 94 16.36 6.20 -5.41
N ALA A 95 16.19 5.10 -6.15
CA ALA A 95 14.93 4.37 -6.17
C ALA A 95 14.56 3.82 -4.78
N ALA A 96 15.53 3.29 -4.03
CA ALA A 96 15.28 2.77 -2.69
C ALA A 96 14.77 3.87 -1.73
N ILE A 97 15.34 5.08 -1.79
CA ILE A 97 14.87 6.23 -0.99
C ILE A 97 13.43 6.60 -1.38
N ILE A 98 13.13 6.69 -2.68
CA ILE A 98 11.79 7.02 -3.17
C ILE A 98 10.76 5.95 -2.76
N MET A 99 11.11 4.66 -2.88
CA MET A 99 10.27 3.56 -2.42
C MET A 99 10.01 3.64 -0.93
N PHE A 100 11.04 3.94 -0.12
CA PHE A 100 10.88 4.09 1.32
C PHE A 100 9.89 5.19 1.69
N VAL A 101 9.99 6.36 1.04
CA VAL A 101 9.01 7.45 1.21
C VAL A 101 7.62 7.01 0.75
N GLY A 102 7.52 6.28 -0.36
CA GLY A 102 6.25 5.73 -0.85
C GLY A 102 5.58 4.79 0.16
N VAL A 103 6.34 3.85 0.74
CA VAL A 103 5.84 2.94 1.77
C VAL A 103 5.41 3.69 3.04
N TRP A 104 6.09 4.78 3.38
CA TRP A 104 5.70 5.62 4.50
C TRP A 104 4.34 6.31 4.28
N PHE A 105 4.08 6.85 3.08
CA PHE A 105 2.77 7.40 2.72
C PHE A 105 1.67 6.33 2.73
N MET A 106 1.98 5.12 2.25
CA MET A 106 1.05 3.99 2.29
C MET A 106 0.70 3.65 3.74
N LYS A 107 1.70 3.60 4.62
CA LYS A 107 1.49 3.36 6.06
C LYS A 107 0.55 4.40 6.65
N GLN A 108 0.78 5.68 6.38
CA GLN A 108 -0.11 6.73 6.88
C GLN A 108 -1.55 6.55 6.40
N SER A 109 -1.76 6.18 5.13
CA SER A 109 -3.10 5.88 4.61
C SER A 109 -3.75 4.73 5.37
N TYR A 110 -3.03 3.61 5.54
CA TYR A 110 -3.56 2.42 6.20
C TYR A 110 -3.81 2.62 7.70
N ASP A 111 -2.97 3.40 8.38
CA ASP A 111 -3.19 3.79 9.77
C ASP A 111 -4.50 4.58 9.89
N MET A 112 -4.73 5.56 9.01
CA MET A 112 -6.00 6.31 9.01
C MET A 112 -7.20 5.40 8.65
N ILE A 113 -7.06 4.45 7.73
CA ILE A 113 -8.13 3.47 7.45
C ILE A 113 -8.44 2.67 8.73
N SER A 114 -7.41 2.21 9.44
CA SER A 114 -7.58 1.48 10.69
C SER A 114 -8.30 2.31 11.75
N GLU A 115 -7.97 3.60 11.87
CA GLU A 115 -8.59 4.53 12.81
C GLU A 115 -10.08 4.77 12.47
N GLU A 116 -10.40 5.00 11.20
CA GLU A 116 -11.75 5.36 10.77
C GLU A 116 -12.70 4.16 10.65
N THR A 117 -12.17 2.98 10.34
CA THR A 117 -12.99 1.76 10.13
C THR A 117 -12.98 0.83 11.34
N GLY A 118 -12.09 1.06 12.32
CA GLY A 118 -11.86 0.17 13.46
C GLY A 118 -11.13 -1.13 13.13
N VAL A 119 -10.68 -1.33 11.87
CA VAL A 119 -10.02 -2.55 11.42
C VAL A 119 -8.51 -2.47 11.66
N GLY A 120 -8.07 -2.90 12.85
CA GLY A 120 -6.67 -2.92 13.28
C GLY A 120 -5.69 -3.66 12.35
N THR A 121 -6.18 -4.58 11.52
CA THR A 121 -5.34 -5.36 10.59
C THR A 121 -4.69 -4.48 9.53
N PHE A 122 -5.27 -3.32 9.16
CA PHE A 122 -4.62 -2.37 8.26
C PHE A 122 -3.34 -1.79 8.87
N HIS A 123 -3.36 -1.46 10.16
CA HIS A 123 -2.18 -0.98 10.88
C HIS A 123 -1.07 -2.04 10.90
N THR A 124 -1.41 -3.29 11.26
CA THR A 124 -0.42 -4.39 11.26
C THR A 124 0.14 -4.65 9.86
N THR A 125 -0.71 -4.64 8.84
CA THR A 125 -0.32 -4.81 7.43
C THR A 125 0.69 -3.75 7.01
N ALA A 126 0.42 -2.48 7.31
CA ALA A 126 1.31 -1.37 7.00
C ALA A 126 2.67 -1.48 7.68
N LEU A 127 2.69 -1.89 8.95
CA LEU A 127 3.93 -2.11 9.68
C LEU A 127 4.77 -3.24 9.07
N LEU A 128 4.14 -4.35 8.67
CA LEU A 128 4.85 -5.45 8.03
C LEU A 128 5.37 -5.05 6.64
N TYR A 129 4.62 -4.28 5.86
CA TYR A 129 5.14 -3.76 4.59
C TYR A 129 6.36 -2.87 4.78
N LEU A 130 6.36 -2.00 5.80
CA LEU A 130 7.49 -1.13 6.12
C LEU A 130 8.69 -1.93 6.62
N ALA A 131 8.49 -2.88 7.55
CA ALA A 131 9.54 -3.75 8.05
C ALA A 131 10.12 -4.63 6.93
N GLY A 132 9.24 -5.20 6.09
CA GLY A 132 9.62 -6.02 4.95
C GLY A 132 10.48 -5.26 3.95
N ALA A 133 10.11 -4.02 3.61
CA ALA A 133 10.89 -3.16 2.71
C ALA A 133 12.30 -2.86 3.24
N ILE A 134 12.44 -2.60 4.54
CA ILE A 134 13.75 -2.35 5.18
C ILE A 134 14.62 -3.62 5.20
N LEU A 135 14.01 -4.80 5.34
CA LEU A 135 14.71 -6.08 5.50
C LEU A 135 14.98 -6.80 4.16
N ILE A 136 14.59 -6.22 3.01
CA ILE A 136 14.92 -6.74 1.67
C ILE A 136 16.43 -6.98 1.48
N PRO A 137 17.35 -6.05 1.82
CA PRO A 137 18.78 -6.21 1.51
C PRO A 137 19.43 -7.43 2.19
N ILE A 138 18.88 -7.87 3.33
CA ILE A 138 19.36 -9.04 4.08
C ILE A 138 18.60 -10.33 3.72
N GLY A 139 17.75 -10.31 2.70
CA GLY A 139 16.99 -11.46 2.20
C GLY A 139 15.77 -11.87 3.05
N LEU A 140 15.61 -11.34 4.26
CA LEU A 140 14.50 -11.66 5.15
C LEU A 140 13.20 -10.92 4.82
N GLY A 141 13.31 -9.79 4.11
CA GLY A 141 12.18 -8.93 3.78
C GLY A 141 11.09 -9.62 2.95
N LEU A 142 11.45 -10.55 2.05
CA LEU A 142 10.48 -11.22 1.18
C LEU A 142 9.44 -12.03 1.95
N VAL A 143 9.85 -12.75 3.00
CA VAL A 143 8.93 -13.53 3.83
C VAL A 143 7.97 -12.60 4.57
N ILE A 144 8.48 -11.49 5.09
CA ILE A 144 7.67 -10.49 5.81
C ILE A 144 6.67 -9.81 4.87
N LEU A 145 7.08 -9.46 3.65
CA LEU A 145 6.20 -8.89 2.63
C LEU A 145 5.11 -9.87 2.19
N LEU A 146 5.42 -11.16 2.14
CA LEU A 146 4.42 -12.19 1.83
C LEU A 146 3.35 -12.27 2.93
N VAL A 147 3.76 -12.24 4.20
CA VAL A 147 2.83 -12.19 5.33
C VAL A 147 2.02 -10.88 5.28
N ALA A 148 2.64 -9.74 4.97
CA ALA A 148 1.95 -8.47 4.80
C ALA A 148 0.87 -8.53 3.70
N ALA A 149 1.17 -9.13 2.55
CA ALA A 149 0.21 -9.29 1.46
C ALA A 149 -0.99 -10.16 1.86
N ILE A 150 -0.78 -11.22 2.65
CA ILE A 150 -1.88 -12.04 3.17
C ILE A 150 -2.72 -11.24 4.17
N LEU A 151 -2.08 -10.49 5.09
CA LEU A 151 -2.81 -9.65 6.04
C LEU A 151 -3.57 -8.51 5.35
N GLU A 152 -3.06 -7.98 4.23
CA GLU A 152 -3.74 -6.98 3.42
C GLU A 152 -5.08 -7.51 2.89
N ILE A 153 -5.10 -8.75 2.37
CA ILE A 153 -6.32 -9.43 1.93
C ILE A 153 -7.32 -9.54 3.09
N VAL A 154 -6.82 -9.99 4.26
CA VAL A 154 -7.65 -10.10 5.47
C VAL A 154 -8.19 -8.73 5.89
N ALA A 155 -7.36 -7.70 5.89
CA ALA A 155 -7.74 -6.34 6.27
C ALA A 155 -8.88 -5.79 5.41
N PHE A 156 -8.78 -5.93 4.08
CA PHE A 156 -9.85 -5.51 3.17
C PHE A 156 -11.14 -6.30 3.39
N PHE A 157 -11.08 -7.62 3.58
CA PHE A 157 -12.28 -8.42 3.86
C PHE A 157 -12.87 -8.21 5.25
N SER A 158 -12.08 -7.69 6.19
CA SER A 158 -12.54 -7.28 7.53
C SER A 158 -13.21 -5.92 7.56
N LEU A 159 -13.23 -5.16 6.46
CA LEU A 159 -13.96 -3.90 6.40
C LEU A 159 -15.46 -4.11 6.71
N PRO A 160 -16.06 -3.24 7.54
CA PRO A 160 -17.51 -3.27 7.78
C PRO A 160 -18.25 -2.86 6.51
N GLU A 161 -19.51 -3.28 6.35
CA GLU A 161 -20.31 -2.89 5.18
C GLU A 161 -20.80 -1.45 5.27
N GLU A 162 -20.96 -0.91 6.47
CA GLU A 162 -21.33 0.48 6.77
C GLU A 162 -20.52 0.95 7.99
N LEU A 163 -20.20 2.25 8.06
CA LEU A 163 -19.58 2.80 9.27
C LEU A 163 -20.58 2.70 10.42
N ALA A 164 -20.11 2.24 11.57
CA ALA A 164 -20.89 2.35 12.80
C ALA A 164 -21.18 3.83 13.06
N LYS A 165 -22.46 4.21 13.05
CA LYS A 165 -22.84 5.53 13.56
C LYS A 165 -22.47 5.57 15.04
N PRO A 166 -21.83 6.65 15.54
CA PRO A 166 -21.65 6.82 16.97
C PRO A 166 -23.03 6.69 17.64
N ASP A 167 -23.11 5.83 18.66
CA ASP A 167 -24.32 5.55 19.43
C ASP A 167 -25.22 6.79 19.54
N GLU A 168 -26.42 6.72 18.95
CA GLU A 168 -27.56 7.37 19.59
C GLU A 168 -27.71 6.65 20.93
N GLY A 169 -27.02 7.17 21.94
CA GLY A 169 -27.17 6.75 23.32
C GLY A 169 -28.66 6.69 23.65
N PRO A 170 -29.06 5.81 24.59
CA PRO A 170 -30.47 5.48 24.82
C PRO A 170 -31.27 6.77 24.95
N VAL A 171 -32.21 6.97 24.00
CA VAL A 171 -33.14 8.09 24.00
C VAL A 171 -33.67 8.21 25.42
N PRO A 172 -33.43 9.32 26.15
CA PRO A 172 -33.97 9.48 27.48
C PRO A 172 -35.49 9.42 27.31
N VAL A 173 -36.08 8.34 27.82
CA VAL A 173 -37.54 8.21 27.94
C VAL A 173 -37.97 9.39 28.78
N SER A 174 -38.59 10.38 28.12
CA SER A 174 -39.27 11.46 28.82
C SER A 174 -40.34 10.81 29.67
N LEU A 175 -40.09 10.73 30.98
CA LEU A 175 -41.12 10.46 31.97
C LEU A 175 -42.00 11.71 31.98
N GLU A 176 -43.01 11.72 31.12
CA GLU A 176 -44.17 12.60 31.30
C GLU A 176 -44.97 12.05 32.49
N GLU A 177 -44.82 12.68 33.64
CA GLU A 177 -45.80 12.71 34.74
C GLU A 177 -46.14 14.15 35.08
#